data_AF-A0A967RE21-F1
#
_entry.id   AF-A0A967RE21-F1
#
_cell.length_a   1.000
_cell.length_b   1.000
_cell.length_c   1.000
_cell.angle_alpha   90.00
_cell.angle_beta   90.00
_cell.angle_gamma   90.00
#
_symmetry.space_group_name_H-M   'P 1'
#
loop_
_entity.id
_entity.type
_entity.pdbx_description
1 polymer ?
#
loop_
_entity_poly.entity_id
_entity_poly.type
_entity_poly.pdbx_seq_one_letter_code
_entity_poly.pdbx_strand_id
1 'polypeptide(L)'
;MNSNNSEQTGDNPKHLLDELQTLLEKQVAMARQGNLKDLEALSKQAGSLSEKIAQMGILDPAEPVFNEGRQEKLQKLYEKLCLAITDQKAVVSKELNRVRKGKKTIQTYRSHI
;
A
#
# COMPACT_ATOMS: atom_id res chain seq x y z
N MET A 1 -4.35 -46.96 1.41
CA MET A 1 -5.32 -45.85 1.34
C MET A 1 -5.41 -45.19 2.70
N ASN A 2 -4.82 -44.02 2.89
CA ASN A 2 -5.55 -42.77 3.18
C ASN A 2 -4.55 -41.64 3.41
N SER A 3 -4.57 -40.71 2.45
CA SER A 3 -3.93 -39.41 2.48
C SER A 3 -4.55 -38.55 3.56
N ASN A 4 -3.72 -37.89 4.38
CA ASN A 4 -4.07 -36.65 5.06
C ASN A 4 -2.88 -35.70 4.93
N ASN A 5 -2.81 -35.08 3.74
CA ASN A 5 -2.04 -33.88 3.46
C ASN A 5 -2.95 -32.68 3.73
N SER A 6 -2.77 -31.99 4.85
CA SER A 6 -3.29 -30.64 5.05
C SER A 6 -2.69 -30.05 6.32
N GLU A 7 -1.55 -29.35 6.19
CA GLU A 7 -1.11 -28.21 7.01
C GLU A 7 0.38 -27.91 6.75
N GLN A 8 0.71 -27.55 5.49
CA GLN A 8 2.06 -27.10 5.16
C GLN A 8 2.02 -26.03 4.06
N THR A 9 1.31 -24.93 4.32
CA THR A 9 1.17 -23.81 3.36
C THR A 9 1.20 -22.42 4.02
N GLY A 10 1.81 -22.29 5.21
CA GLY A 10 1.99 -20.99 5.89
C GLY A 10 3.36 -20.31 5.70
N ASP A 11 4.35 -21.07 5.23
CA ASP A 11 5.78 -20.65 5.24
C ASP A 11 6.51 -20.96 3.93
N ASN A 12 5.82 -21.00 2.78
CA ASN A 12 6.54 -21.07 1.51
C ASN A 12 6.97 -19.64 1.10
N PRO A 13 8.28 -19.35 0.97
CA PRO A 13 8.79 -18.04 0.61
C PRO A 13 8.16 -17.42 -0.64
N LYS A 14 7.82 -18.25 -1.63
CA LYS A 14 7.17 -17.81 -2.87
C LYS A 14 5.76 -17.28 -2.61
N HIS A 15 5.00 -17.96 -1.75
CA HIS A 15 3.63 -17.56 -1.42
C HIS A 15 3.60 -16.23 -0.66
N LEU A 16 4.53 -16.03 0.29
CA LEU A 16 4.62 -14.77 1.03
C LEU A 16 4.93 -13.58 0.11
N LEU A 17 5.80 -13.77 -0.89
CA LEU A 17 6.09 -12.74 -1.88
C LEU A 17 4.90 -12.47 -2.82
N ASP A 18 4.18 -13.51 -3.25
CA ASP A 18 2.97 -13.37 -4.08
C ASP A 18 1.86 -12.62 -3.32
N GLU A 19 1.71 -12.91 -2.03
CA GLU A 19 0.78 -12.24 -1.13
C GLU A 19 1.18 -10.76 -0.93
N LEU A 20 2.46 -10.47 -0.73
CA LEU A 20 2.96 -9.09 -0.62
C LEU A 20 2.71 -8.30 -1.92
N GLN A 21 2.96 -8.93 -3.08
CA GLN A 21 2.67 -8.32 -4.37
C GLN A 21 1.17 -7.98 -4.51
N THR A 22 0.30 -8.93 -4.16
CA THR A 22 -1.16 -8.75 -4.21
C THR A 22 -1.62 -7.62 -3.29
N LEU A 23 -1.03 -7.51 -2.09
CA LEU A 23 -1.33 -6.42 -1.16
C LEU A 23 -0.90 -5.06 -1.73
N LEU A 24 0.29 -4.96 -2.32
CA LEU A 24 0.77 -3.72 -2.95
C LEU A 24 -0.10 -3.31 -4.15
N GLU A 25 -0.52 -4.26 -4.98
CA GLU A 25 -1.45 -3.98 -6.10
C GLU A 25 -2.79 -3.43 -5.60
N LYS A 26 -3.35 -4.04 -4.55
CA LYS A 26 -4.58 -3.54 -3.89
C LYS A 26 -4.38 -2.14 -3.32
N GLN A 27 -3.26 -1.88 -2.66
CA GLN A 27 -2.95 -0.56 -2.12
C GLN A 27 -2.88 0.50 -3.23
N VAL A 28 -2.26 0.18 -4.38
CA VAL A 28 -2.22 1.10 -5.54
C VAL A 28 -3.63 1.39 -6.05
N ALA A 29 -4.47 0.37 -6.19
CA ALA A 29 -5.86 0.56 -6.64
C ALA A 29 -6.66 1.44 -5.67
N MET A 30 -6.54 1.20 -4.36
CA MET A 30 -7.27 1.94 -3.32
C MET A 30 -6.78 3.40 -3.21
N ALA A 31 -5.48 3.63 -3.34
CA ALA A 31 -4.89 4.96 -3.38
C ALA A 31 -5.45 5.77 -4.56
N ARG A 32 -5.55 5.16 -5.75
CA ARG A 32 -6.13 5.79 -6.95
C ARG A 32 -7.62 6.08 -6.82
N GLN A 33 -8.35 5.24 -6.08
CA GLN A 33 -9.77 5.45 -5.78
C GLN A 33 -10.00 6.48 -4.66
N GLY A 34 -8.94 6.96 -4.02
CA GLY A 34 -9.02 7.88 -2.88
C GLY A 34 -9.53 7.25 -1.59
N ASN A 35 -9.60 5.91 -1.52
CA ASN A 35 -10.04 5.18 -0.33
C ASN A 35 -8.89 5.03 0.67
N LEU A 36 -8.59 6.12 1.40
CA LEU A 36 -7.45 6.20 2.30
C LEU A 36 -7.60 5.36 3.58
N LYS A 37 -8.83 5.10 4.04
CA LYS A 37 -9.08 4.32 5.28
C LYS A 37 -8.70 2.85 5.10
N ASP A 38 -9.20 2.26 4.02
CA ASP A 38 -8.93 0.86 3.70
C ASP A 38 -7.48 0.68 3.23
N LEU A 39 -6.89 1.71 2.61
CA LEU A 39 -5.46 1.76 2.29
C LEU A 39 -4.58 1.64 3.55
N GLU A 40 -4.94 2.32 4.65
CA GLU A 40 -4.20 2.24 5.91
C GLU A 40 -4.24 0.83 6.52
N ALA A 41 -5.41 0.17 6.47
CA ALA A 41 -5.56 -1.21 6.95
C ALA A 41 -4.68 -2.18 6.13
N LEU A 42 -4.70 -2.06 4.80
CA LEU A 42 -3.83 -2.83 3.92
C LEU A 42 -2.34 -2.53 4.14
N SER A 43 -1.99 -1.29 4.46
CA SER A 43 -0.60 -0.89 4.76
C SER A 43 -0.06 -1.60 6.00
N LYS A 44 -0.88 -1.72 7.05
CA LYS A 44 -0.50 -2.46 8.27
C LYS A 44 -0.28 -3.94 7.97
N GLN A 45 -1.15 -4.57 7.18
CA GLN A 45 -1.00 -5.97 6.76
C GLN A 45 0.26 -6.20 5.94
N ALA A 46 0.51 -5.34 4.93
CA ALA A 46 1.73 -5.42 4.12
C ALA A 46 3.00 -5.18 4.95
N GLY A 47 2.93 -4.30 5.96
CA GLY A 47 4.02 -4.07 6.91
C GLY A 47 4.37 -5.31 7.72
N SER A 48 3.38 -5.95 8.34
CA SER A 48 3.60 -7.21 9.08
C SER A 48 4.12 -8.33 8.20
N LEU A 49 3.63 -8.42 6.96
CA LEU A 49 4.09 -9.45 6.01
C LEU A 49 5.54 -9.17 5.56
N SER A 50 5.89 -7.92 5.28
CA SER A 50 7.25 -7.52 4.92
C SER A 50 8.24 -7.82 6.05
N GLU A 51 7.83 -7.60 7.30
CA GLU A 51 8.64 -7.93 8.48
C GLU A 51 8.86 -9.45 8.59
N LYS A 52 7.81 -10.27 8.39
CA LYS A 52 7.94 -11.74 8.35
C LYS A 52 8.89 -12.19 7.24
N ILE A 53 8.79 -11.60 6.03
CA ILE A 53 9.66 -11.92 4.89
C ILE A 53 11.12 -11.52 5.17
N ALA A 54 11.34 -10.36 5.80
CA ALA A 54 12.68 -9.90 6.18
C ALA A 54 13.32 -10.81 7.24
N GLN A 55 12.57 -11.22 8.26
CA GLN A 55 13.04 -12.14 9.30
C GLN A 55 13.44 -13.51 8.73
N MET A 56 12.79 -13.94 7.65
CA MET A 56 13.10 -15.21 6.97
C MET A 56 14.29 -15.11 5.98
N GLY A 57 14.89 -13.93 5.80
CA GLY A 57 16.00 -13.74 4.87
C GLY A 57 15.64 -13.85 3.39
N ILE A 58 14.33 -13.88 3.06
CA ILE A 58 13.83 -14.13 1.69
C ILE A 58 14.20 -12.98 0.73
N LEU A 59 14.50 -11.79 1.26
CA LEU A 59 14.87 -10.61 0.47
C LEU A 59 16.36 -10.57 0.09
N ASP A 60 17.14 -11.60 0.43
CA ASP A 60 18.54 -11.68 0.00
C ASP A 60 18.60 -11.80 -1.53
N PRO A 61 19.33 -10.94 -2.25
CA PRO A 61 19.54 -11.09 -3.69
C PRO A 61 20.18 -12.42 -4.09
N ALA A 62 20.89 -13.09 -3.19
CA ALA A 62 21.43 -14.43 -3.42
C ALA A 62 20.33 -15.52 -3.45
N GLU A 63 19.13 -15.24 -2.92
CA GLU A 63 18.01 -16.17 -2.97
C GLU A 63 17.38 -16.20 -4.36
N PRO A 64 17.38 -17.36 -5.04
CA PRO A 64 16.82 -17.49 -6.39
C PRO A 64 15.32 -17.16 -6.43
N VAL A 65 14.62 -17.34 -5.30
CA VAL A 65 13.20 -17.01 -5.15
C VAL A 65 12.93 -15.51 -5.31
N PHE A 66 13.88 -14.64 -4.96
CA PHE A 66 13.72 -13.18 -5.04
C PHE A 66 14.31 -12.59 -6.34
N ASN A 67 15.34 -13.24 -6.88
CA ASN A 67 16.15 -12.72 -7.99
C ASN A 67 15.54 -12.89 -9.40
N GLU A 68 14.45 -13.67 -9.56
CA GLU A 68 13.73 -13.87 -10.83
C GLU A 68 12.87 -12.66 -11.28
N GLY A 69 13.41 -11.43 -11.22
CA GLY A 69 12.69 -10.20 -11.61
C GLY A 69 11.53 -9.80 -10.69
N ARG A 70 11.33 -10.54 -9.58
CA ARG A 70 10.34 -10.22 -8.54
C ARG A 70 10.70 -8.94 -7.80
N GLN A 71 11.99 -8.72 -7.52
CA GLN A 71 12.48 -7.48 -6.94
C GLN A 71 12.08 -6.26 -7.78
N GLU A 72 12.29 -6.31 -9.10
CA GLU A 72 11.96 -5.19 -10.00
C GLU A 72 10.44 -4.93 -10.03
N LYS A 73 9.62 -5.99 -10.02
CA LYS A 73 8.15 -5.87 -9.94
C LYS A 73 7.69 -5.22 -8.64
N LEU A 74 8.22 -5.66 -7.50
CA LEU A 74 7.92 -5.10 -6.19
C LEU A 74 8.32 -3.63 -6.10
N GLN A 75 9.52 -3.30 -6.60
CA GLN A 75 9.98 -1.91 -6.67
C GLN A 75 9.02 -1.03 -7.51
N LYS A 76 8.67 -1.49 -8.71
CA LYS A 76 7.72 -0.77 -9.59
C LYS A 76 6.36 -0.57 -8.95
N LEU A 77 5.87 -1.54 -8.17
CA LEU A 77 4.60 -1.41 -7.46
C LEU A 77 4.69 -0.39 -6.32
N TYR A 78 5.79 -0.41 -5.57
CA TYR A 78 6.03 0.57 -4.51
C TYR A 78 6.14 2.00 -5.07
N GLU A 79 6.85 2.20 -6.17
CA GLU A 79 6.93 3.48 -6.87
C GLU A 79 5.54 3.98 -7.30
N LYS A 80 4.73 3.10 -7.91
CA LYS A 80 3.34 3.43 -8.29
C LYS A 80 2.49 3.81 -7.08
N LEU A 81 2.68 3.14 -5.95
CA LEU A 81 1.95 3.45 -4.72
C LEU A 81 2.32 4.84 -4.19
N CYS A 82 3.62 5.15 -4.13
CA CYS A 82 4.11 6.47 -3.73
C CYS A 82 3.56 7.59 -4.61
N LEU A 83 3.53 7.38 -5.93
CA LEU A 83 2.94 8.32 -6.88
C LEU A 83 1.43 8.51 -6.61
N ALA A 84 0.67 7.42 -6.48
CA ALA A 84 -0.77 7.50 -6.23
C ALA A 84 -1.11 8.21 -4.91
N ILE A 85 -0.34 7.94 -3.84
CA ILE A 85 -0.51 8.63 -2.55
C ILE A 85 -0.17 10.12 -2.68
N THR A 86 0.88 10.46 -3.43
CA THR A 86 1.29 11.85 -3.64
C THR A 86 0.22 12.64 -4.41
N ASP A 87 -0.35 12.05 -5.44
CA ASP A 87 -1.47 12.62 -6.20
C ASP A 87 -2.67 12.86 -5.28
N GLN A 88 -3.04 11.86 -4.47
CA GLN A 88 -4.16 11.98 -3.55
C GLN A 88 -3.93 13.06 -2.49
N LYS A 89 -2.71 13.20 -1.97
CA LYS A 89 -2.33 14.28 -1.05
C LYS A 89 -2.47 15.66 -1.71
N ALA A 90 -2.10 15.80 -2.98
CA ALA A 90 -2.25 17.05 -3.72
C ALA A 90 -3.73 17.43 -3.89
N VAL A 91 -4.59 16.47 -4.21
CA VAL A 91 -6.06 16.67 -4.31
C VAL A 91 -6.64 17.16 -2.98
N VAL A 92 -6.36 16.45 -1.88
CA VAL A 92 -6.88 16.82 -0.55
C VAL A 92 -6.38 18.20 -0.12
N SER A 93 -5.12 18.54 -0.43
CA SER A 93 -4.55 19.85 -0.11
C SER A 93 -5.26 20.98 -0.87
N LYS A 94 -5.59 20.76 -2.14
CA LYS A 94 -6.33 21.73 -2.96
C LYS A 94 -7.74 21.95 -2.40
N GLU A 95 -8.44 20.88 -2.04
CA GLU A 95 -9.78 20.95 -1.46
C GLU A 95 -9.78 21.66 -0.11
N LEU A 96 -8.81 21.37 0.77
CA LEU A 96 -8.66 22.05 2.04
C LEU A 96 -8.43 23.56 1.86
N ASN A 97 -7.61 23.95 0.88
CA ASN A 97 -7.40 25.36 0.55
C ASN A 97 -8.68 26.04 0.05
N ARG A 98 -9.52 25.33 -0.73
CA ARG A 98 -10.83 25.82 -1.17
C ARG A 98 -11.77 26.07 0.02
N VAL A 99 -11.86 25.12 0.94
CA VAL A 99 -12.67 25.25 2.17
C VAL A 99 -12.19 26.42 3.03
N ARG A 100 -10.87 26.58 3.22
CA ARG A 100 -10.29 27.69 3.99
C ARG A 100 -10.61 29.06 3.39
N LYS A 101 -10.50 29.18 2.05
CA LYS A 101 -10.88 30.41 1.34
C LYS A 101 -12.37 30.72 1.52
N GLY A 102 -13.24 29.73 1.34
CA GLY A 102 -14.69 29.89 1.56
C GLY A 102 -15.01 30.35 2.99
N LYS A 103 -14.40 29.72 4.00
CA LYS A 103 -14.55 30.13 5.41
C LYS A 103 -14.14 31.59 5.63
N LYS A 104 -13.01 32.01 5.08
CA LYS A 104 -12.53 33.40 5.19
C LYS A 104 -13.51 34.37 4.54
N THR A 105 -14.02 34.06 3.37
CA THR A 105 -15.03 34.87 2.67
C THR A 105 -16.31 35.01 3.52
N ILE A 106 -16.86 33.91 4.04
CA ILE A 106 -18.06 33.95 4.90
C ILE A 106 -17.81 34.79 6.16
N GLN A 107 -16.63 34.65 6.77
CA GLN A 107 -16.25 35.44 7.94
C GLN A 107 -16.19 36.94 7.62
N THR A 108 -15.62 37.32 6.48
CA THR A 108 -15.61 38.72 6.02
C THR A 108 -17.02 39.26 5.78
N TYR A 109 -17.93 38.47 5.20
CA TYR A 109 -19.32 38.90 5.03
C TYR A 109 -20.02 39.09 6.36
N ARG A 110 -19.83 38.16 7.31
CA ARG A 110 -20.42 38.25 8.65
C ARG A 110 -19.92 39.45 9.47
N SER A 111 -18.70 39.95 9.22
CA SER A 111 -18.16 41.11 9.94
C SER A 111 -18.57 42.47 9.36
N HIS A 112 -19.22 42.49 8.18
CA HIS A 112 -19.69 43.71 7.51
C HIS A 112 -21.22 43.90 7.61
N ILE A 113 -21.90 43.07 8.42
CA ILE A 113 -23.31 43.20 8.83
C ILE A 113 -23.31 43.37 10.34
#